data_AF-A0AB33ES44-F1
#
_entry.id   AF-A0AB33ES44-F1
#
_cell.length_a   1.000
_cell.length_b   1.000
_cell.length_c   1.000
_cell.angle_alpha   90.00
_cell.angle_beta   90.00
_cell.angle_gamma   90.00
#
_symmetry.space_group_name_H-M   'P 1'
#
loop_
_entity.id
_entity.type
_entity.pdbx_description
1 polymer ?
#
loop_
_entity_poly.entity_id
_entity_poly.type
_entity_poly.pdbx_seq_one_letter_code
_entity_poly.pdbx_strand_id
1 'polypeptide(L)'
;MATRLYYVASTVPSLSPAFDAGWADTSTAVRRLLSTAKAAGTETLSGTAAETGPSYSLAVQLQTPPLDVQFLSGNVTVMSRGRELAATANVNKRARAVKLWAADGTLKATLNAWSATSSTTELSTTMSGQTHAVTAAVTNLDIAAGDVITVEVGYGVGTSGTSPQWEMVLGGTGTDHTSGATNDTAGSVPWLEFSDDLVFLPPGSTVPGSAEAALSFGAAASGVRVVPGVAGASWGFSAAGSGARLVAGAAGAPLGFSGVAAGVRVVPGAAVASLAFSAGGAGVRVAVAAGECLLGFTAAAAGARVVPGVLGAVVGFEAAAAGSTVVVGVAVAGFDFAAALVGSSRTPGAVVPRPDAGVVARPVGVVARPDAGVVVRP
;
A
#
# COMPACT_ATOMS: atom_id res chain seq x y z
N MET A 1 0.20 30.34 15.92
CA MET A 1 -0.90 31.19 15.37
C MET A 1 -2.02 30.23 14.97
N ALA A 2 -3.30 30.62 15.02
CA ALA A 2 -4.36 29.69 14.61
C ALA A 2 -4.25 29.37 13.11
N THR A 3 -4.36 28.09 12.72
CA THR A 3 -4.38 27.68 11.32
C THR A 3 -5.79 27.56 10.80
N ARG A 4 -6.11 28.36 9.78
CA ARG A 4 -7.38 28.29 9.06
C ARG A 4 -7.19 27.69 7.67
N LEU A 5 -8.07 26.76 7.33
CA LEU A 5 -8.09 26.04 6.08
C LEU A 5 -9.46 26.23 5.40
N TYR A 6 -9.45 26.51 4.10
CA TYR A 6 -10.63 26.80 3.29
C TYR A 6 -10.98 25.61 2.40
N TYR A 7 -12.27 25.45 2.13
CA TYR A 7 -12.76 24.34 1.32
C TYR A 7 -12.46 24.65 -0.15
N VAL A 8 -11.77 23.75 -0.86
CA VAL A 8 -11.41 23.96 -2.27
C VAL A 8 -12.42 23.25 -3.17
N ALA A 9 -12.98 24.00 -4.13
CA ALA A 9 -13.86 23.47 -5.15
C ALA A 9 -13.10 22.54 -6.11
N SER A 10 -13.71 21.41 -6.47
CA SER A 10 -13.30 20.51 -7.57
C SER A 10 -11.92 19.84 -7.52
N THR A 11 -11.09 20.05 -6.50
CA THR A 11 -9.79 19.35 -6.38
C THR A 11 -9.91 18.07 -5.57
N VAL A 12 -9.60 16.92 -6.17
CA VAL A 12 -9.68 15.61 -5.53
C VAL A 12 -8.38 15.30 -4.75
N PRO A 13 -8.44 14.88 -3.48
CA PRO A 13 -7.27 14.48 -2.71
C PRO A 13 -6.60 13.20 -3.25
N SER A 14 -5.31 13.06 -3.02
CA SER A 14 -4.53 11.87 -3.41
C SER A 14 -4.82 10.66 -2.52
N LEU A 15 -5.04 10.88 -1.22
CA LEU A 15 -5.52 9.86 -0.31
C LEU A 15 -7.06 9.79 -0.41
N SER A 16 -7.61 8.58 -0.28
CA SER A 16 -9.06 8.38 -0.28
C SER A 16 -9.47 7.52 0.91
N PRO A 17 -9.38 8.03 2.15
CA PRO A 17 -9.87 7.31 3.31
C PRO A 17 -11.33 6.93 3.14
N ALA A 18 -11.72 5.79 3.71
CA ALA A 18 -13.12 5.39 3.76
C ALA A 18 -13.95 6.47 4.48
N PHE A 19 -15.17 6.68 4.03
CA PHE A 19 -16.13 7.51 4.77
C PHE A 19 -16.44 6.85 6.11
N ASP A 20 -16.85 7.63 7.12
CA ASP A 20 -17.34 7.05 8.37
C ASP A 20 -18.49 6.07 8.11
N ALA A 21 -18.44 4.89 8.72
CA ALA A 21 -19.48 3.89 8.59
C ALA A 21 -20.81 4.30 9.26
N GLY A 22 -20.80 5.34 10.08
CA GLY A 22 -22.00 5.87 10.71
C GLY A 22 -22.84 6.82 9.83
N TRP A 23 -22.35 7.23 8.65
CA TRP A 23 -23.20 7.90 7.67
C TRP A 23 -24.20 6.91 7.09
N ALA A 24 -25.48 7.29 7.11
CA ALA A 24 -26.55 6.43 6.59
C ALA A 24 -26.59 6.43 5.06
N ASP A 25 -26.21 7.55 4.43
CA ASP A 25 -26.05 7.66 2.98
C ASP A 25 -24.74 8.38 2.64
N THR A 26 -23.96 7.78 1.73
CA THR A 26 -22.71 8.35 1.20
C THR A 26 -22.69 8.37 -0.34
N SER A 27 -23.81 8.05 -1.00
CA SER A 27 -23.90 7.90 -2.45
C SER A 27 -23.62 9.19 -3.22
N THR A 28 -23.96 10.35 -2.63
CA THR A 28 -23.69 11.68 -3.20
C THR A 28 -22.43 12.32 -2.66
N ALA A 29 -21.70 11.66 -1.76
CA ALA A 29 -20.54 12.23 -1.11
C ALA A 29 -19.38 12.41 -2.10
N VAL A 30 -18.77 13.60 -2.08
CA VAL A 30 -17.60 13.90 -2.89
C VAL A 30 -16.36 14.12 -2.03
N ARG A 31 -15.16 13.88 -2.58
CA ARG A 31 -13.89 14.16 -1.90
C ARG A 31 -13.24 15.44 -2.40
N ARG A 32 -12.81 16.31 -1.50
CA ARG A 32 -12.23 17.63 -1.82
C ARG A 32 -10.97 17.91 -1.00
N LEU A 33 -10.19 18.90 -1.41
CA LEU A 33 -9.06 19.39 -0.62
C LEU A 33 -9.42 20.58 0.25
N LEU A 34 -8.68 20.74 1.33
CA LEU A 34 -8.55 21.96 2.11
C LEU A 34 -7.29 22.71 1.67
N SER A 35 -7.29 24.03 1.85
CA SER A 35 -6.16 24.90 1.49
C SER A 35 -5.95 25.99 2.53
N THR A 36 -4.69 26.38 2.79
CA THR A 36 -4.35 27.54 3.64
C THR A 36 -4.72 28.88 3.00
N ALA A 37 -4.97 28.89 1.69
CA ALA A 37 -5.45 30.05 0.95
C ALA A 37 -6.86 29.81 0.39
N LYS A 38 -7.64 30.90 0.29
CA LYS A 38 -8.94 30.89 -0.38
C LYS A 38 -8.77 30.58 -1.86
N ALA A 39 -9.71 29.82 -2.42
CA ALA A 39 -9.77 29.53 -3.84
C ALA A 39 -10.89 30.33 -4.50
N ALA A 40 -10.65 30.88 -5.69
CA ALA A 40 -11.66 31.62 -6.46
C ALA A 40 -12.84 30.75 -6.92
N GLY A 41 -12.60 29.45 -7.11
CA GLY A 41 -13.65 28.50 -7.48
C GLY A 41 -14.70 28.35 -6.38
N THR A 42 -15.96 28.30 -6.79
CA THR A 42 -17.08 27.91 -5.94
C THR A 42 -17.71 26.64 -6.49
N GLU A 43 -18.21 25.79 -5.61
CA GLU A 43 -18.91 24.58 -5.99
C GLU A 43 -20.15 24.42 -5.12
N THR A 44 -21.28 24.21 -5.78
CA THR A 44 -22.55 23.91 -5.12
C THR A 44 -22.78 22.41 -5.14
N LEU A 45 -22.87 21.81 -3.97
CA LEU A 45 -23.35 20.46 -3.78
C LEU A 45 -24.82 20.52 -3.40
N SER A 46 -25.62 19.62 -3.96
CA SER A 46 -27.03 19.51 -3.62
C SER A 46 -27.46 18.05 -3.68
N GLY A 47 -28.57 17.74 -3.02
CA GLY A 47 -29.11 16.40 -3.04
C GLY A 47 -30.48 16.34 -2.38
N THR A 48 -31.03 15.13 -2.40
CA THR A 48 -32.23 14.78 -1.66
C THR A 48 -31.84 13.74 -0.62
N ALA A 49 -32.14 13.97 0.66
CA ALA A 49 -31.93 12.96 1.68
C ALA A 49 -32.86 11.77 1.37
N ALA A 50 -32.29 10.58 1.25
CA ALA A 50 -33.00 9.40 0.75
C ALA A 50 -33.96 8.77 1.79
N GLU A 51 -34.01 9.28 3.01
CA GLU A 51 -34.45 8.50 4.16
C GLU A 51 -35.76 8.97 4.80
N THR A 52 -36.54 7.99 5.27
CA THR A 52 -37.86 8.15 5.91
C THR A 52 -37.78 8.24 7.44
N GLY A 53 -36.68 8.71 8.01
CA GLY A 53 -36.47 8.75 9.47
C GLY A 53 -35.22 9.51 9.88
N PRO A 54 -34.88 9.54 11.19
CA PRO A 54 -33.71 10.26 11.67
C PRO A 54 -32.42 9.71 11.08
N SER A 55 -31.84 10.43 10.15
CA SER A 55 -30.66 9.97 9.43
C SER A 55 -29.69 11.08 9.08
N TYR A 56 -28.51 10.70 8.62
CA TYR A 56 -27.46 11.61 8.22
C TYR A 56 -26.85 11.15 6.90
N SER A 57 -26.81 12.05 5.94
CA SER A 57 -26.17 11.82 4.66
C SER A 57 -24.92 12.69 4.55
N LEU A 58 -23.85 12.10 4.03
CA LEU A 58 -22.58 12.77 3.82
C LEU A 58 -22.61 13.58 2.52
N ALA A 59 -22.28 14.87 2.60
CA ALA A 59 -22.15 15.72 1.42
C ALA A 59 -20.72 15.73 0.88
N VAL A 60 -19.73 15.89 1.77
CA VAL A 60 -18.33 16.03 1.38
C VAL A 60 -17.38 15.48 2.45
N GLN A 61 -16.29 14.86 2.01
CA GLN A 61 -15.10 14.62 2.81
C GLN A 61 -13.98 15.52 2.27
N LEU A 62 -13.50 16.46 3.07
CA LEU A 62 -12.41 17.36 2.73
C LEU A 62 -11.12 16.88 3.42
N GLN A 63 -9.97 17.01 2.76
CA GLN A 63 -8.69 16.56 3.28
C GLN A 63 -7.64 17.68 3.28
N THR A 64 -6.85 17.79 4.33
CA THR A 64 -5.70 18.70 4.38
C THR A 64 -4.61 18.32 3.37
N PRO A 65 -3.71 19.25 3.02
CA PRO A 65 -2.40 18.87 2.54
C PRO A 65 -1.69 17.93 3.54
N PRO A 66 -0.72 17.13 3.09
CA PRO A 66 0.09 16.29 3.97
C PRO A 66 0.77 17.14 5.06
N LEU A 67 0.68 16.70 6.31
CA LEU A 67 1.25 17.37 7.46
C LEU A 67 2.71 17.00 7.64
N ASP A 68 3.50 17.93 8.18
CA ASP A 68 4.85 17.63 8.67
C ASP A 68 4.81 17.11 10.12
N VAL A 69 5.94 16.60 10.62
CA VAL A 69 6.08 16.09 11.98
C VAL A 69 5.80 17.20 13.00
N GLN A 70 4.80 16.99 13.85
CA GLN A 70 4.41 17.95 14.90
C GLN A 70 3.51 17.28 15.94
N PHE A 71 3.14 18.05 16.97
CA PHE A 71 2.05 17.70 17.87
C PHE A 71 0.81 18.51 17.52
N LEU A 72 -0.35 17.88 17.57
CA LEU A 72 -1.64 18.57 17.46
C LEU A 72 -2.30 18.65 18.84
N SER A 73 -2.70 19.86 19.22
CA SER A 73 -3.47 20.13 20.42
C SER A 73 -4.52 21.22 20.20
N GLY A 74 -5.29 21.52 21.25
CA GLY A 74 -6.20 22.65 21.29
C GLY A 74 -7.56 22.41 20.63
N ASN A 75 -8.22 23.50 20.24
CA ASN A 75 -9.59 23.49 19.76
C ASN A 75 -9.65 23.40 18.24
N VAL A 76 -10.67 22.71 17.75
CA VAL A 76 -11.00 22.63 16.32
C VAL A 76 -12.39 23.22 16.11
N THR A 77 -12.52 24.10 15.13
CA THR A 77 -13.81 24.68 14.73
C THR A 77 -14.05 24.43 13.25
N VAL A 78 -15.20 23.84 12.93
CA VAL A 78 -15.63 23.61 11.56
C VAL A 78 -16.71 24.63 11.21
N MET A 79 -16.64 25.22 10.03
CA MET A 79 -17.67 26.07 9.47
C MET A 79 -18.13 25.45 8.13
N SER A 80 -19.43 25.14 8.05
CA SER A 80 -20.11 24.79 6.79
C SER A 80 -21.14 25.85 6.38
N ARG A 81 -21.31 26.09 5.08
CA ARG A 81 -22.33 26.98 4.52
C ARG A 81 -23.36 26.19 3.72
N GLY A 82 -24.64 26.30 4.07
CA GLY A 82 -25.70 25.55 3.41
C GLY A 82 -27.09 26.12 3.65
N ARG A 83 -28.09 25.54 2.98
CA ARG A 83 -29.52 25.81 3.14
C ARG A 83 -30.34 24.55 2.89
N GLU A 84 -31.59 24.55 3.33
CA GLU A 84 -32.61 23.68 2.77
C GLU A 84 -33.33 24.36 1.61
N LEU A 85 -33.86 23.60 0.65
CA LEU A 85 -34.52 24.17 -0.53
C LEU A 85 -36.00 24.49 -0.30
N ALA A 86 -36.61 23.94 0.74
CA ALA A 86 -37.99 24.19 1.12
C ALA A 86 -38.12 24.22 2.65
N ALA A 87 -38.93 25.13 3.19
CA ALA A 87 -39.20 25.25 4.62
C ALA A 87 -39.92 24.03 5.24
N THR A 88 -40.27 23.04 4.42
CA THR A 88 -40.87 21.76 4.84
C THR A 88 -39.92 20.58 4.65
N ALA A 89 -38.68 20.83 4.22
CA ALA A 89 -37.67 19.78 4.03
C ALA A 89 -37.20 19.21 5.38
N ASN A 90 -37.27 20.00 6.46
CA ASN A 90 -36.86 19.61 7.81
C ASN A 90 -35.39 19.17 7.86
N VAL A 91 -34.50 19.82 7.10
CA VAL A 91 -33.06 19.57 7.21
C VAL A 91 -32.57 20.30 8.46
N ASN A 92 -32.73 19.63 9.60
CA ASN A 92 -32.59 20.23 10.93
C ASN A 92 -31.42 19.69 11.75
N LYS A 93 -30.51 18.96 11.09
CA LYS A 93 -29.26 18.53 11.69
C LYS A 93 -28.09 18.78 10.75
N ARG A 94 -26.96 19.19 11.32
CA ARG A 94 -25.66 19.23 10.64
C ARG A 94 -24.69 18.31 11.37
N ALA A 95 -24.13 17.36 10.65
CA ALA A 95 -23.19 16.37 11.19
C ALA A 95 -21.79 16.65 10.65
N ARG A 96 -20.78 16.54 11.51
CA ARG A 96 -19.39 16.89 11.18
C ARG A 96 -18.46 15.91 11.85
N ALA A 97 -17.63 15.20 11.09
CA ALA A 97 -16.57 14.37 11.65
C ALA A 97 -15.22 15.02 11.38
N VAL A 98 -14.27 14.93 12.31
CA VAL A 98 -12.89 15.34 12.11
C VAL A 98 -11.98 14.19 12.54
N LYS A 99 -11.10 13.74 11.66
CA LYS A 99 -10.26 12.55 11.86
C LYS A 99 -8.84 12.79 11.39
N LEU A 100 -7.87 12.19 12.08
CA LEU A 100 -6.48 12.09 11.64
C LEU A 100 -6.23 10.72 11.03
N TRP A 101 -5.65 10.70 9.85
CA TRP A 101 -5.26 9.50 9.12
C TRP A 101 -3.75 9.50 8.91
N ALA A 102 -3.17 8.31 9.00
CA ALA A 102 -1.80 8.08 8.56
C ALA A 102 -1.69 8.20 7.04
N ALA A 103 -0.46 8.42 6.55
CA ALA A 103 -0.15 8.54 5.13
C ALA A 103 -0.56 7.30 4.29
N ASP A 104 -0.70 6.13 4.92
CA ASP A 104 -1.12 4.87 4.31
C ASP A 104 -2.65 4.68 4.28
N GLY A 105 -3.42 5.63 4.83
CA GLY A 105 -4.88 5.54 4.94
C GLY A 105 -5.38 4.86 6.22
N THR A 106 -4.50 4.49 7.15
CA THR A 106 -4.89 3.95 8.46
C THR A 106 -5.44 5.06 9.37
N LEU A 107 -6.57 4.84 10.04
CA LEU A 107 -7.13 5.81 10.99
C LEU A 107 -6.26 5.89 12.25
N LYS A 108 -5.74 7.08 12.58
CA LYS A 108 -4.96 7.32 13.81
C LYS A 108 -5.82 7.81 14.96
N ALA A 109 -6.71 8.76 14.70
CA ALA A 109 -7.55 9.35 15.74
C ALA A 109 -8.86 9.90 15.18
N THR A 110 -9.90 9.89 16.02
CA THR A 110 -11.14 10.63 15.79
C THR A 110 -11.13 11.86 16.70
N LEU A 111 -10.98 13.05 16.13
CA LEU A 111 -10.96 14.31 16.86
C LEU A 111 -12.39 14.79 17.17
N ASN A 112 -13.32 14.54 16.23
CA ASN A 112 -14.74 14.75 16.40
C ASN A 112 -15.49 13.60 15.74
N ALA A 113 -16.35 12.92 16.49
CA ALA A 113 -17.27 11.95 15.90
C ALA A 113 -18.38 12.68 15.12
N TRP A 114 -18.88 12.05 14.06
CA TRP A 114 -19.94 12.62 13.20
C TRP A 114 -21.27 12.85 13.92
N SER A 115 -21.46 12.28 15.12
CA SER A 115 -22.71 12.34 15.87
C SER A 115 -23.23 13.76 15.94
N ALA A 116 -24.53 13.93 15.70
CA ALA A 116 -25.19 15.22 15.70
C ALA A 116 -24.67 16.10 16.84
N THR A 117 -24.16 17.27 16.46
CA THR A 117 -24.41 18.42 17.31
C THR A 117 -25.88 18.41 17.65
N SER A 118 -26.20 18.47 18.93
CA SER A 118 -27.57 18.63 19.44
C SER A 118 -28.32 19.85 18.89
N SER A 119 -27.74 20.57 17.92
CA SER A 119 -28.41 21.60 17.13
C SER A 119 -29.53 20.94 16.33
N THR A 120 -30.74 21.04 16.87
CA THR A 120 -32.00 20.87 16.16
C THR A 120 -32.36 22.11 15.34
N THR A 121 -31.37 22.96 15.04
CA THR A 121 -31.60 24.20 14.31
C THR A 121 -31.77 23.88 12.85
N GLU A 122 -32.99 24.07 12.36
CA GLU A 122 -33.34 23.97 10.95
C GLU A 122 -32.44 24.87 10.09
N LEU A 123 -31.99 24.34 8.96
CA LEU A 123 -31.33 25.14 7.94
C LEU A 123 -32.28 26.26 7.50
N SER A 124 -31.78 27.47 7.34
CA SER A 124 -32.57 28.50 6.66
C SER A 124 -32.77 28.10 5.18
N THR A 125 -33.87 28.55 4.56
CA THR A 125 -34.04 28.52 3.10
C THR A 125 -33.10 29.49 2.37
N THR A 126 -32.46 30.40 3.11
CA THR A 126 -31.41 31.30 2.63
C THR A 126 -30.04 30.73 2.97
N MET A 127 -29.11 30.79 2.02
CA MET A 127 -27.74 30.27 2.19
C MET A 127 -27.04 30.92 3.38
N SER A 128 -26.67 30.13 4.39
CA SER A 128 -26.14 30.63 5.66
C SER A 128 -24.99 29.79 6.20
N GLY A 129 -24.07 30.45 6.90
CA GLY A 129 -22.97 29.82 7.64
C GLY A 129 -23.40 29.32 9.01
N GLN A 130 -22.78 28.24 9.47
CA GLN A 130 -22.88 27.82 10.87
C GLN A 130 -21.56 27.22 11.35
N THR A 131 -21.01 27.78 12.41
CA THR A 131 -19.84 27.23 13.10
C THR A 131 -20.20 26.09 14.04
N HIS A 132 -19.30 25.13 14.18
CA HIS A 132 -19.35 24.05 15.15
C HIS A 132 -17.98 23.90 15.78
N ALA A 133 -17.90 24.18 17.07
CA ALA A 133 -16.73 23.85 17.87
C ALA A 133 -16.76 22.36 18.21
N VAL A 134 -15.66 21.67 17.93
CA VAL A 134 -15.43 20.29 18.36
C VAL A 134 -15.41 20.27 19.89
N THR A 135 -16.23 19.41 20.49
CA THR A 135 -16.59 19.49 21.91
C THR A 135 -15.45 19.15 22.87
N ALA A 136 -14.49 18.34 22.43
CA ALA A 136 -13.31 18.01 23.20
C ALA A 136 -12.07 18.65 22.57
N ALA A 137 -11.28 19.34 23.39
CA ALA A 137 -9.96 19.80 22.95
C ALA A 137 -9.09 18.58 22.61
N VAL A 138 -8.35 18.68 21.52
CA VAL A 138 -7.35 17.68 21.13
C VAL A 138 -6.18 17.80 22.10
N THR A 139 -5.73 16.69 22.67
CA THR A 139 -4.59 16.69 23.59
C THR A 139 -3.45 15.86 23.00
N ASN A 140 -2.35 16.52 22.68
CA ASN A 140 -1.03 15.94 22.36
C ASN A 140 -1.06 14.74 21.41
N LEU A 141 -1.67 14.92 20.23
CA LEU A 141 -1.67 13.89 19.21
C LEU A 141 -0.42 13.97 18.35
N ASP A 142 0.35 12.88 18.29
CA ASP A 142 1.54 12.77 17.45
C ASP A 142 1.17 12.72 15.97
N ILE A 143 1.71 13.66 15.20
CA ILE A 143 1.57 13.71 13.75
C ILE A 143 2.90 13.30 13.11
N ALA A 144 2.84 12.29 12.25
CA ALA A 144 3.96 11.87 11.43
C ALA A 144 3.93 12.60 10.09
N ALA A 145 5.09 12.73 9.45
CA ALA A 145 5.18 13.29 8.10
C ALA A 145 4.30 12.49 7.13
N GLY A 146 3.43 13.19 6.42
CA GLY A 146 2.51 12.60 5.44
C GLY A 146 1.12 12.27 5.97
N ASP A 147 0.90 12.34 7.28
CA ASP A 147 -0.43 12.23 7.86
C ASP A 147 -1.35 13.33 7.30
N VAL A 148 -2.64 13.07 7.30
CA VAL A 148 -3.65 14.02 6.83
C VAL A 148 -4.82 14.08 7.78
N ILE A 149 -5.42 15.26 7.90
CA ILE A 149 -6.69 15.43 8.60
C ILE A 149 -7.81 15.44 7.56
N THR A 150 -8.89 14.71 7.83
CA THR A 150 -10.13 14.81 7.06
C THR A 150 -11.22 15.47 7.89
N VAL A 151 -12.03 16.30 7.25
CA VAL A 151 -13.32 16.74 7.77
C VAL A 151 -14.44 16.23 6.89
N GLU A 152 -15.39 15.54 7.49
CA GLU A 152 -16.61 15.08 6.83
C GLU A 152 -17.73 16.03 7.22
N VAL A 153 -18.45 16.56 6.24
CA VAL A 153 -19.57 17.48 6.46
C VAL A 153 -20.81 16.89 5.79
N GLY A 154 -21.85 16.74 6.58
CA GLY A 154 -23.14 16.23 6.13
C GLY A 154 -24.30 16.90 6.84
N TYR A 155 -25.48 16.47 6.45
CA TYR A 155 -26.75 16.98 6.93
C TYR A 155 -27.59 15.80 7.40
N GLY A 156 -28.58 16.09 8.23
CA GLY A 156 -29.51 15.10 8.69
C GLY A 156 -30.90 15.65 8.87
N VAL A 157 -31.85 14.74 8.96
CA VAL A 157 -33.24 15.02 9.24
C VAL A 157 -33.63 14.44 10.58
N GLY A 158 -34.46 15.16 11.33
CA GLY A 158 -34.91 14.79 12.66
C GLY A 158 -36.24 14.05 12.65
N THR A 159 -37.05 14.29 11.63
CA THR A 159 -38.38 13.72 11.44
C THR A 159 -38.52 13.26 10.00
N SER A 160 -39.35 12.25 9.78
CA SER A 160 -39.71 11.80 8.44
C SER A 160 -40.50 12.91 7.74
N GLY A 161 -39.91 13.47 6.69
CA GLY A 161 -40.51 14.51 5.85
C GLY A 161 -40.51 14.12 4.37
N THR A 162 -41.26 14.84 3.55
CA THR A 162 -41.28 14.67 2.10
C THR A 162 -39.92 15.09 1.52
N SER A 163 -39.11 14.12 1.08
CA SER A 163 -37.89 14.30 0.27
C SER A 163 -37.07 15.54 0.63
N PRO A 164 -36.36 15.54 1.78
CA PRO A 164 -35.59 16.69 2.25
C PRO A 164 -34.53 17.09 1.22
N GLN A 165 -34.56 18.33 0.75
CA GLN A 165 -33.59 18.84 -0.21
C GLN A 165 -32.66 19.85 0.44
N TRP A 166 -31.38 19.75 0.13
CA TRP A 166 -30.33 20.57 0.73
C TRP A 166 -29.38 21.09 -0.35
N GLU A 167 -28.70 22.16 -0.01
CA GLU A 167 -27.62 22.73 -0.80
C GLU A 167 -26.48 23.17 0.13
N MET A 168 -25.25 22.91 -0.28
CA MET A 168 -24.03 23.32 0.42
C MET A 168 -23.07 23.96 -0.59
N VAL A 169 -22.37 25.01 -0.16
CA VAL A 169 -21.38 25.71 -0.99
C VAL A 169 -19.98 25.46 -0.46
N LEU A 170 -19.06 25.16 -1.37
CA LEU A 170 -17.61 25.07 -1.14
C LEU A 170 -16.89 26.24 -1.82
N GLY A 171 -15.72 26.63 -1.31
CA GLY A 171 -14.86 27.63 -1.94
C GLY A 171 -15.33 29.08 -1.82
N GLY A 172 -14.77 29.92 -2.69
CA GLY A 172 -15.04 31.36 -2.75
C GLY A 172 -13.93 32.25 -2.18
N THR A 173 -13.95 33.51 -2.58
CA THR A 173 -12.98 34.56 -2.19
C THR A 173 -13.58 35.64 -1.30
N GLY A 174 -14.83 35.49 -0.86
CA GLY A 174 -15.48 36.48 -0.02
C GLY A 174 -14.92 36.54 1.40
N THR A 175 -15.62 37.25 2.28
CA THR A 175 -15.23 37.33 3.70
C THR A 175 -15.47 36.00 4.40
N ASP A 176 -14.65 35.75 5.42
CA ASP A 176 -14.89 34.63 6.32
C ASP A 176 -16.18 34.87 7.07
N HIS A 177 -16.90 33.80 7.36
CA HIS A 177 -17.99 33.91 8.32
C HIS A 177 -17.44 34.13 9.72
N THR A 178 -18.18 34.89 10.51
CA THR A 178 -17.83 35.21 11.88
C THR A 178 -17.99 33.98 12.77
N SER A 179 -17.07 33.80 13.72
CA SER A 179 -17.19 32.72 14.70
C SER A 179 -18.38 32.99 15.63
N GLY A 180 -19.29 32.01 15.74
CA GLY A 180 -20.34 32.02 16.78
C GLY A 180 -21.75 32.41 16.35
N ALA A 181 -21.96 32.90 15.11
CA ALA A 181 -23.30 33.17 14.62
C ALA A 181 -23.92 31.92 13.95
N THR A 182 -25.12 31.53 14.42
CA THR A 182 -25.98 30.58 13.70
C THR A 182 -26.68 31.33 12.57
N ASN A 183 -26.74 30.73 11.39
CA ASN A 183 -27.30 31.35 10.20
C ASN A 183 -26.60 32.67 9.81
N ASP A 184 -25.27 32.69 9.93
CA ASP A 184 -24.49 33.85 9.53
C ASP A 184 -24.63 34.10 8.02
N THR A 185 -25.28 35.20 7.66
CA THR A 185 -25.37 35.67 6.28
C THR A 185 -24.23 36.61 5.91
N ALA A 186 -23.43 37.06 6.88
CA ALA A 186 -22.21 37.80 6.64
C ALA A 186 -21.08 36.80 6.35
N GLY A 187 -20.46 36.93 5.18
CA GLY A 187 -19.48 35.96 4.72
C GLY A 187 -20.02 34.97 3.70
N SER A 188 -19.09 34.30 3.03
CA SER A 188 -19.44 33.32 1.99
C SER A 188 -18.51 32.12 1.93
N VAL A 189 -17.40 32.14 2.67
CA VAL A 189 -16.33 31.14 2.55
C VAL A 189 -16.36 30.19 3.75
N PRO A 190 -16.63 28.90 3.55
CA PRO A 190 -16.54 27.89 4.60
C PRO A 190 -15.08 27.53 4.92
N TRP A 191 -14.84 27.11 6.16
CA TRP A 191 -13.49 26.90 6.67
C TRP A 191 -13.43 25.85 7.79
N LEU A 192 -12.21 25.39 8.06
CA LEU A 192 -11.81 24.58 9.21
C LEU A 192 -10.70 25.35 9.93
N GLU A 193 -10.79 25.50 11.24
CA GLU A 193 -9.80 26.23 12.03
C GLU A 193 -9.30 25.39 13.20
N PHE A 194 -7.99 25.41 13.39
CA PHE A 194 -7.30 24.88 14.56
C PHE A 194 -6.79 26.07 15.37
N SER A 195 -6.88 25.98 16.70
CA SER A 195 -6.20 26.96 17.56
C SER A 195 -4.67 26.86 17.46
N ASP A 196 -4.19 25.70 17.06
CA ASP A 196 -2.77 25.41 16.85
C ASP A 196 -2.28 25.82 15.46
N ASP A 197 -0.97 25.96 15.36
CA ASP A 197 -0.26 26.20 14.10
C ASP A 197 0.05 24.86 13.45
N LEU A 198 -0.45 24.62 12.24
CA LEU A 198 -0.20 23.38 11.51
C LEU A 198 0.89 23.61 10.47
N VAL A 199 1.93 22.79 10.56
CA VAL A 199 3.00 22.72 9.56
C VAL A 199 2.64 21.67 8.51
N PHE A 200 2.71 22.04 7.23
CA PHE A 200 2.45 21.15 6.10
C PHE A 200 3.75 20.86 5.36
N LEU A 201 3.83 19.66 4.78
CA LEU A 201 4.93 19.32 3.88
C LEU A 201 4.88 20.21 2.63
N PRO A 202 6.04 20.65 2.10
CA PRO A 202 6.09 21.37 0.84
C PRO A 202 5.44 20.57 -0.31
N PRO A 203 4.77 21.23 -1.27
CA PRO A 203 4.27 20.55 -2.47
C PRO A 203 5.38 19.75 -3.17
N GLY A 204 5.08 18.50 -3.53
CA GLY A 204 6.05 17.60 -4.18
C GLY A 204 6.99 16.84 -3.24
N SER A 205 6.86 17.03 -1.92
CA SER A 205 7.60 16.20 -0.95
C SER A 205 7.24 14.73 -1.12
N THR A 206 8.26 13.87 -1.14
CA THR A 206 8.06 12.42 -1.08
C THR A 206 8.00 12.01 0.37
N VAL A 207 6.87 11.46 0.81
CA VAL A 207 6.78 10.82 2.12
C VAL A 207 7.40 9.44 1.98
N PRO A 208 8.47 9.10 2.71
CA PRO A 208 9.02 7.74 2.69
C PRO A 208 8.05 6.80 3.39
N GLY A 209 7.02 6.35 2.66
CA GLY A 209 6.18 5.24 3.08
C GLY A 209 6.93 3.94 2.85
N SER A 210 7.11 3.15 3.90
CA SER A 210 7.42 1.74 3.74
C SER A 210 6.19 1.06 3.16
N ALA A 211 6.10 1.01 1.83
CA ALA A 211 5.07 0.20 1.20
C ALA A 211 5.36 -1.28 1.50
N GLU A 212 4.65 -1.86 2.47
CA GLU A 212 4.51 -3.32 2.64
C GLU A 212 3.65 -3.95 1.53
N ALA A 213 3.54 -3.29 0.37
CA ALA A 213 2.88 -3.89 -0.77
C ALA A 213 3.76 -5.04 -1.28
N ALA A 214 3.29 -6.27 -1.10
CA ALA A 214 3.73 -7.42 -1.87
C ALA A 214 3.43 -7.14 -3.35
N LEU A 215 4.37 -6.48 -4.03
CA LEU A 215 4.25 -6.18 -5.45
C LEU A 215 4.40 -7.49 -6.23
N SER A 216 3.28 -8.03 -6.70
CA SER A 216 3.25 -9.18 -7.59
C SER A 216 3.27 -8.70 -9.05
N PHE A 217 4.37 -8.96 -9.73
CA PHE A 217 4.53 -8.60 -11.15
C PHE A 217 4.38 -9.85 -12.03
N GLY A 218 3.28 -9.92 -12.79
CA GLY A 218 3.08 -10.90 -13.86
C GLY A 218 3.44 -10.28 -15.22
N ALA A 219 4.43 -10.81 -15.93
CA ALA A 219 4.73 -10.40 -17.30
C ALA A 219 4.77 -11.61 -18.25
N ALA A 220 3.97 -11.55 -19.32
CA ALA A 220 3.86 -12.60 -20.33
C ALA A 220 4.82 -12.46 -21.52
N ALA A 221 5.62 -11.39 -21.62
CA ALA A 221 6.42 -11.10 -22.81
C ALA A 221 7.89 -10.71 -22.49
N SER A 222 8.73 -10.88 -23.51
CA SER A 222 10.17 -10.62 -23.50
C SER A 222 10.50 -9.14 -23.25
N GLY A 223 11.43 -8.87 -22.34
CA GLY A 223 11.92 -7.51 -22.07
C GLY A 223 12.98 -7.48 -20.97
N VAL A 224 13.82 -6.43 -21.00
CA VAL A 224 14.76 -6.10 -19.93
C VAL A 224 14.05 -5.22 -18.90
N ARG A 225 14.03 -5.61 -17.63
CA ARG A 225 13.44 -4.80 -16.55
C ARG A 225 14.47 -4.58 -15.43
N VAL A 226 14.64 -3.31 -15.06
CA VAL A 226 15.42 -2.85 -13.92
C VAL A 226 14.44 -2.36 -12.84
N VAL A 227 14.52 -2.90 -11.63
CA VAL A 227 13.75 -2.39 -10.49
C VAL A 227 14.74 -1.95 -9.40
N PRO A 228 14.96 -0.64 -9.23
CA PRO A 228 15.70 -0.11 -8.09
C PRO A 228 14.77 0.04 -6.87
N GLY A 229 15.17 -0.46 -5.72
CA GLY A 229 14.43 -0.25 -4.45
C GLY A 229 14.99 -1.05 -3.27
N VAL A 230 14.80 -0.53 -2.06
CA VAL A 230 15.01 -1.27 -0.79
C VAL A 230 13.64 -1.76 -0.33
N ALA A 231 13.47 -3.07 -0.20
CA ALA A 231 12.20 -3.66 0.20
C ALA A 231 12.28 -4.29 1.59
N GLY A 232 11.38 -3.85 2.48
CA GLY A 232 11.13 -4.49 3.77
C GLY A 232 10.18 -5.70 3.70
N ALA A 233 9.44 -5.86 2.59
CA ALA A 233 8.44 -6.92 2.39
C ALA A 233 8.85 -7.93 1.29
N SER A 234 8.23 -9.11 1.29
CA SER A 234 8.50 -10.17 0.32
C SER A 234 8.03 -9.79 -1.08
N TRP A 235 8.88 -10.04 -2.09
CA TRP A 235 8.54 -9.76 -3.50
C TRP A 235 8.36 -11.07 -4.28
N GLY A 236 7.29 -11.13 -5.07
CA GLY A 236 6.96 -12.27 -5.93
C GLY A 236 6.97 -11.88 -7.40
N PHE A 237 7.84 -12.51 -8.18
CA PHE A 237 7.89 -12.31 -9.63
C PHE A 237 7.44 -13.58 -10.37
N SER A 238 6.39 -13.49 -11.19
CA SER A 238 5.98 -14.59 -12.08
C SER A 238 6.14 -14.18 -13.55
N ALA A 239 6.72 -15.04 -14.38
CA ALA A 239 6.91 -14.76 -15.81
C ALA A 239 6.77 -15.98 -16.71
N ALA A 240 6.08 -15.83 -17.84
CA ALA A 240 5.89 -16.89 -18.83
C ALA A 240 6.82 -16.78 -20.06
N GLY A 241 7.54 -15.64 -20.24
CA GLY A 241 8.35 -15.35 -21.43
C GLY A 241 9.86 -15.21 -21.18
N SER A 242 10.65 -15.20 -22.27
CA SER A 242 12.11 -15.11 -22.22
C SER A 242 12.63 -13.68 -22.06
N GLY A 243 13.51 -13.39 -21.10
CA GLY A 243 14.04 -12.02 -20.91
C GLY A 243 15.16 -11.91 -19.88
N ALA A 244 15.88 -10.78 -19.90
CA ALA A 244 16.90 -10.47 -18.90
C ALA A 244 16.31 -9.62 -17.77
N ARG A 245 16.59 -9.93 -16.51
CA ARG A 245 16.13 -9.13 -15.36
C ARG A 245 17.29 -8.71 -14.49
N LEU A 246 17.32 -7.43 -14.14
CA LEU A 246 18.27 -6.86 -13.18
C LEU A 246 17.47 -6.34 -11.97
N VAL A 247 17.62 -6.97 -10.82
CA VAL A 247 17.02 -6.49 -9.56
C VAL A 247 18.15 -5.93 -8.71
N ALA A 248 18.32 -4.61 -8.74
CA ALA A 248 19.33 -3.92 -7.95
C ALA A 248 18.67 -3.40 -6.66
N GLY A 249 18.96 -4.02 -5.51
CA GLY A 249 18.35 -3.62 -4.25
C GLY A 249 18.73 -4.51 -3.06
N ALA A 250 18.76 -3.93 -1.86
CA ALA A 250 18.84 -4.69 -0.61
C ALA A 250 17.42 -5.12 -0.20
N ALA A 251 17.23 -6.41 0.07
CA ALA A 251 15.96 -6.96 0.52
C ALA A 251 16.12 -7.51 1.94
N GLY A 252 15.29 -7.00 2.87
CA GLY A 252 15.18 -7.52 4.23
C GLY A 252 14.28 -8.75 4.35
N ALA A 253 13.50 -9.06 3.31
CA ALA A 253 12.50 -10.13 3.27
C ALA A 253 12.68 -11.06 2.06
N PRO A 254 12.10 -12.29 2.07
CA PRO A 254 12.32 -13.28 1.03
C PRO A 254 11.94 -12.79 -0.37
N LEU A 255 12.80 -13.08 -1.35
CA LEU A 255 12.56 -12.79 -2.77
C LEU A 255 12.23 -14.10 -3.52
N GLY A 256 11.01 -14.20 -4.02
CA GLY A 256 10.52 -15.35 -4.78
C GLY A 256 10.44 -15.06 -6.27
N PHE A 257 11.07 -15.89 -7.09
CA PHE A 257 10.98 -15.84 -8.55
C PHE A 257 10.42 -17.15 -9.10
N SER A 258 9.27 -17.10 -9.76
CA SER A 258 8.68 -18.22 -10.50
C SER A 258 8.59 -17.91 -12.00
N GLY A 259 8.79 -18.90 -12.88
CA GLY A 259 8.54 -18.70 -14.31
C GLY A 259 8.97 -19.83 -15.23
N VAL A 260 8.38 -19.92 -16.42
CA VAL A 260 8.52 -21.11 -17.29
C VAL A 260 9.65 -20.98 -18.33
N ALA A 261 10.28 -19.81 -18.47
CA ALA A 261 11.08 -19.49 -19.66
C ALA A 261 12.56 -19.12 -19.42
N ALA A 262 13.29 -19.12 -20.54
CA ALA A 262 14.72 -18.88 -20.67
C ALA A 262 15.13 -17.42 -20.46
N GLY A 263 16.18 -17.15 -19.69
CA GLY A 263 16.62 -15.77 -19.45
C GLY A 263 17.87 -15.63 -18.60
N VAL A 264 18.50 -14.45 -18.66
CA VAL A 264 19.61 -14.04 -17.79
C VAL A 264 19.03 -13.29 -16.60
N ARG A 265 19.24 -13.79 -15.37
CA ARG A 265 18.81 -13.09 -14.15
C ARG A 265 20.03 -12.62 -13.39
N VAL A 266 20.11 -11.31 -13.13
CA VAL A 266 21.15 -10.71 -12.30
C VAL A 266 20.47 -10.07 -11.10
N VAL A 267 20.86 -10.47 -9.89
CA VAL A 267 20.42 -9.84 -8.64
C VAL A 267 21.67 -9.28 -7.95
N PRO A 268 22.02 -8.00 -8.17
CA PRO A 268 23.01 -7.32 -7.34
C PRO A 268 22.34 -6.83 -6.05
N GLY A 269 22.69 -7.42 -4.90
CA GLY A 269 22.18 -6.93 -3.62
C GLY A 269 22.60 -7.75 -2.41
N ALA A 270 22.75 -7.09 -1.26
CA ALA A 270 22.82 -7.75 0.04
C ALA A 270 21.40 -8.17 0.43
N ALA A 271 21.08 -9.45 0.28
CA ALA A 271 19.87 -10.04 0.81
C ALA A 271 20.21 -10.72 2.14
N VAL A 272 19.54 -10.32 3.21
CA VAL A 272 19.61 -11.02 4.52
C VAL A 272 18.59 -12.17 4.56
N ALA A 273 17.64 -12.19 3.63
CA ALA A 273 16.57 -13.18 3.53
C ALA A 273 16.77 -14.18 2.37
N SER A 274 16.03 -15.29 2.41
CA SER A 274 16.11 -16.37 1.43
C SER A 274 15.75 -15.93 0.00
N LEU A 275 16.50 -16.45 -0.96
CA LEU A 275 16.30 -16.27 -2.40
C LEU A 275 15.82 -17.59 -2.99
N ALA A 276 14.56 -17.65 -3.42
CA ALA A 276 13.97 -18.85 -4.01
C ALA A 276 13.69 -18.65 -5.51
N PHE A 277 14.19 -19.56 -6.34
CA PHE A 277 13.95 -19.52 -7.78
C PHE A 277 13.35 -20.84 -8.28
N SER A 278 12.08 -20.84 -8.71
CA SER A 278 11.44 -21.97 -9.41
C SER A 278 11.32 -21.67 -10.91
N ALA A 279 11.83 -22.55 -11.78
CA ALA A 279 11.58 -22.41 -13.22
C ALA A 279 11.50 -23.71 -14.02
N GLY A 280 10.67 -23.68 -15.06
CA GLY A 280 10.49 -24.78 -16.01
C GLY A 280 11.42 -24.78 -17.23
N GLY A 281 12.10 -23.66 -17.53
CA GLY A 281 12.86 -23.45 -18.78
C GLY A 281 14.36 -23.20 -18.61
N ALA A 282 15.10 -23.21 -19.74
CA ALA A 282 16.56 -23.18 -19.77
C ALA A 282 17.16 -21.76 -19.63
N GLY A 283 18.09 -21.47 -18.69
CA GLY A 283 18.57 -20.08 -18.52
C GLY A 283 19.87 -19.90 -17.73
N VAL A 284 20.40 -18.67 -17.79
CA VAL A 284 21.61 -18.25 -17.05
C VAL A 284 21.21 -17.48 -15.80
N ARG A 285 21.73 -17.87 -14.63
CA ARG A 285 21.42 -17.19 -13.36
C ARG A 285 22.70 -16.68 -12.73
N VAL A 286 22.74 -15.37 -12.43
CA VAL A 286 23.83 -14.69 -11.74
C VAL A 286 23.26 -14.11 -10.45
N ALA A 287 23.61 -14.71 -9.32
CA ALA A 287 23.29 -14.16 -7.99
C ALA A 287 24.56 -13.53 -7.41
N VAL A 288 24.56 -12.21 -7.24
CA VAL A 288 25.66 -11.50 -6.59
C VAL A 288 25.15 -11.06 -5.22
N ALA A 289 25.33 -11.93 -4.23
CA ALA A 289 24.88 -11.70 -2.86
C ALA A 289 26.08 -11.53 -1.93
N ALA A 290 25.98 -10.57 -1.01
CA ALA A 290 26.82 -10.48 0.18
C ALA A 290 25.90 -10.66 1.39
N GLY A 291 26.07 -11.74 2.17
CA GLY A 291 25.27 -12.02 3.37
C GLY A 291 24.97 -13.50 3.66
N GLU A 292 24.30 -13.77 4.79
CA GLU A 292 23.80 -15.08 5.22
C GLU A 292 22.47 -15.45 4.53
N CYS A 293 22.47 -15.52 3.19
CA CYS A 293 21.26 -15.81 2.42
C CYS A 293 21.13 -17.30 2.07
N LEU A 294 20.02 -17.95 2.45
CA LEU A 294 19.68 -19.27 1.91
C LEU A 294 19.24 -19.15 0.44
N LEU A 295 20.03 -19.74 -0.45
CA LEU A 295 19.79 -19.74 -1.90
C LEU A 295 19.18 -21.08 -2.30
N GLY A 296 17.88 -21.08 -2.62
CA GLY A 296 17.13 -22.24 -3.08
C GLY A 296 16.83 -22.16 -4.57
N PHE A 297 17.24 -23.18 -5.33
CA PHE A 297 16.93 -23.26 -6.75
C PHE A 297 16.26 -24.57 -7.12
N THR A 298 15.04 -24.49 -7.65
CA THR A 298 14.31 -25.63 -8.22
C THR A 298 14.18 -25.40 -9.73
N ALA A 299 14.75 -26.29 -10.55
CA ALA A 299 14.64 -26.17 -12.00
C ALA A 299 14.35 -27.52 -12.69
N ALA A 300 13.43 -27.49 -13.66
CA ALA A 300 13.08 -28.65 -14.47
C ALA A 300 13.91 -28.78 -15.77
N ALA A 301 14.71 -27.77 -16.14
CA ALA A 301 15.42 -27.70 -17.43
C ALA A 301 16.87 -27.16 -17.34
N ALA A 302 17.61 -27.25 -18.45
CA ALA A 302 19.06 -27.02 -18.53
C ALA A 302 19.51 -25.57 -18.31
N GLY A 303 20.61 -25.31 -17.59
CA GLY A 303 21.06 -23.93 -17.37
C GLY A 303 22.47 -23.78 -16.84
N ALA A 304 23.02 -22.57 -16.96
CA ALA A 304 24.29 -22.16 -16.38
C ALA A 304 24.07 -21.24 -15.18
N ARG A 305 24.80 -21.48 -14.08
CA ARG A 305 24.62 -20.73 -12.84
C ARG A 305 25.96 -20.17 -12.40
N VAL A 306 26.01 -18.86 -12.13
CA VAL A 306 27.19 -18.16 -11.64
C VAL A 306 26.85 -17.49 -10.32
N VAL A 307 27.61 -17.79 -9.27
CA VAL A 307 27.44 -17.15 -7.95
C VAL A 307 28.76 -16.49 -7.56
N PRO A 308 28.94 -15.18 -7.82
CA PRO A 308 30.07 -14.41 -7.31
C PRO A 308 29.78 -13.94 -5.87
N GLY A 309 30.63 -14.27 -4.89
CA GLY A 309 30.52 -13.69 -3.53
C GLY A 309 31.11 -14.50 -2.37
N VAL A 310 31.10 -13.90 -1.16
CA VAL A 310 31.36 -14.61 0.11
C VAL A 310 30.01 -14.98 0.70
N LEU A 311 29.73 -16.27 0.84
CA LEU A 311 28.46 -16.79 1.36
C LEU A 311 28.67 -17.46 2.71
N GLY A 312 27.92 -17.00 3.72
CA GLY A 312 27.84 -17.66 5.03
C GLY A 312 26.80 -18.78 5.10
N ALA A 313 26.04 -19.02 4.04
CA ALA A 313 24.80 -19.81 4.07
C ALA A 313 24.81 -21.07 3.19
N VAL A 314 23.91 -22.00 3.51
CA VAL A 314 23.68 -23.25 2.78
C VAL A 314 23.07 -22.95 1.41
N VAL A 315 23.64 -23.55 0.36
CA VAL A 315 23.11 -23.46 -1.00
C VAL A 315 22.50 -24.81 -1.37
N GLY A 316 21.19 -24.84 -1.57
CA GLY A 316 20.43 -26.05 -1.93
C GLY A 316 20.03 -26.06 -3.40
N PHE A 317 20.35 -27.15 -4.08
CA PHE A 317 20.02 -27.34 -5.49
C PHE A 317 19.15 -28.56 -5.73
N GLU A 318 17.99 -28.35 -6.36
CA GLU A 318 17.13 -29.43 -6.84
C GLU A 318 16.93 -29.26 -8.36
N ALA A 319 17.49 -30.19 -9.14
CA ALA A 319 17.45 -30.14 -10.61
C ALA A 319 16.99 -31.47 -11.22
N ALA A 320 15.98 -31.41 -12.09
CA ALA A 320 15.49 -32.57 -12.84
C ALA A 320 16.20 -32.78 -14.20
N ALA A 321 17.10 -31.88 -14.62
CA ALA A 321 17.74 -31.92 -15.96
C ALA A 321 19.22 -31.43 -15.95
N ALA A 322 19.95 -31.68 -17.06
CA ALA A 322 21.38 -31.40 -17.22
C ALA A 322 21.75 -29.90 -17.14
N GLY A 323 22.76 -29.51 -16.36
CA GLY A 323 23.20 -28.11 -16.24
C GLY A 323 24.63 -27.96 -15.71
N SER A 324 25.18 -26.74 -15.80
CA SER A 324 26.52 -26.42 -15.27
C SER A 324 26.43 -25.37 -14.17
N THR A 325 27.07 -25.62 -13.03
CA THR A 325 27.15 -24.67 -11.93
C THR A 325 28.60 -24.21 -11.77
N VAL A 326 28.81 -22.90 -11.79
CA VAL A 326 30.09 -22.25 -11.51
C VAL A 326 29.90 -21.38 -10.27
N VAL A 327 30.53 -21.77 -9.17
CA VAL A 327 30.57 -20.94 -7.96
C VAL A 327 31.91 -20.23 -7.95
N VAL A 328 31.91 -18.90 -7.88
CA VAL A 328 33.12 -18.08 -7.84
C VAL A 328 33.14 -17.34 -6.51
N GLY A 329 33.69 -17.97 -5.47
CA GLY A 329 33.62 -17.41 -4.12
C GLY A 329 34.05 -18.35 -2.99
N VAL A 330 34.04 -17.84 -1.76
CA VAL A 330 34.27 -18.61 -0.52
C VAL A 330 32.90 -18.89 0.11
N ALA A 331 32.51 -20.16 0.14
CA ALA A 331 31.35 -20.64 0.89
C ALA A 331 31.82 -21.24 2.21
N VAL A 332 31.30 -20.76 3.34
CA VAL A 332 31.63 -21.28 4.67
C VAL A 332 30.69 -22.42 5.08
N ALA A 333 29.49 -22.48 4.50
CA ALA A 333 28.49 -23.52 4.74
C ALA A 333 28.36 -24.47 3.53
N GLY A 334 28.07 -25.75 3.81
CA GLY A 334 28.11 -26.84 2.83
C GLY A 334 27.17 -26.69 1.62
N PHE A 335 27.45 -27.47 0.58
CA PHE A 335 26.60 -27.59 -0.61
C PHE A 335 25.75 -28.85 -0.52
N ASP A 336 24.45 -28.74 -0.82
CA ASP A 336 23.57 -29.89 -0.98
C ASP A 336 23.03 -29.95 -2.41
N PHE A 337 23.24 -31.10 -3.08
CA PHE A 337 22.88 -31.33 -4.48
C PHE A 337 21.98 -32.56 -4.58
N ALA A 338 20.69 -32.34 -4.87
CA ALA A 338 19.77 -33.38 -5.29
C ALA A 338 19.54 -33.24 -6.81
N ALA A 339 20.24 -34.04 -7.62
CA ALA A 339 20.09 -34.05 -9.08
C ALA A 339 19.78 -35.46 -9.60
N ALA A 340 18.81 -35.57 -10.51
CA ALA A 340 18.47 -36.83 -11.16
C ALA A 340 19.34 -37.15 -12.40
N LEU A 341 20.17 -36.21 -12.88
CA LEU A 341 20.94 -36.30 -14.15
C LEU A 341 22.30 -35.56 -14.09
N VAL A 342 23.17 -35.85 -15.08
CA VAL A 342 24.59 -35.43 -15.17
C VAL A 342 24.77 -33.91 -15.15
N GLY A 343 25.62 -33.42 -14.23
CA GLY A 343 26.10 -32.04 -14.19
C GLY A 343 27.57 -31.97 -13.77
N SER A 344 28.27 -30.90 -14.15
CA SER A 344 29.66 -30.63 -13.75
C SER A 344 29.73 -29.38 -12.87
N SER A 345 30.38 -29.47 -11.71
CA SER A 345 30.72 -28.32 -10.88
C SER A 345 32.20 -27.92 -11.06
N ARG A 346 32.47 -26.62 -11.10
CA ARG A 346 33.83 -26.07 -10.97
C ARG A 346 33.80 -24.95 -9.92
N THR A 347 34.64 -25.09 -8.91
CA THR A 347 34.92 -24.04 -7.91
C THR A 347 36.38 -23.62 -8.09
N PRO A 348 36.67 -22.46 -8.69
CA PRO A 348 38.04 -21.97 -8.78
C PRO A 348 38.53 -21.56 -7.38
N GLY A 349 39.61 -22.17 -6.89
CA GLY A 349 40.34 -21.71 -5.70
C GLY A 349 40.08 -22.45 -4.38
N ALA A 350 39.18 -23.42 -4.33
CA ALA A 350 39.04 -24.30 -3.15
C ALA A 350 39.76 -25.62 -3.40
N VAL A 351 40.85 -25.88 -2.65
CA VAL A 351 41.38 -27.24 -2.49
C VAL A 351 40.42 -27.98 -1.58
N VAL A 352 39.32 -28.47 -2.15
CA VAL A 352 38.47 -29.46 -1.49
C VAL A 352 39.16 -30.82 -1.70
N PRO A 353 39.50 -31.58 -0.65
CA PRO A 353 39.94 -32.96 -0.82
C PRO A 353 38.82 -33.71 -1.53
N ARG A 354 39.07 -34.20 -2.75
CA ARG A 354 38.13 -35.08 -3.43
C ARG A 354 37.98 -36.35 -2.58
N PRO A 355 36.77 -36.77 -2.19
CA PRO A 355 36.53 -38.19 -2.02
C PRO A 355 36.62 -38.83 -3.40
N ASP A 356 37.35 -39.93 -3.51
CA ASP A 356 37.60 -40.63 -4.76
C ASP A 356 36.32 -40.91 -5.54
N ALA A 357 36.41 -40.71 -6.85
CA ALA A 357 35.34 -40.97 -7.79
C ALA A 357 35.04 -42.48 -7.86
N GLY A 358 34.13 -42.94 -7.00
CA GLY A 358 33.49 -44.24 -7.12
C GLY A 358 32.62 -44.27 -8.37
N VAL A 359 32.98 -45.13 -9.32
CA VAL A 359 32.18 -45.48 -10.50
C VAL A 359 30.81 -45.99 -10.03
N VAL A 360 29.74 -45.28 -10.40
CA VAL A 360 28.37 -45.80 -10.26
C VAL A 360 28.22 -46.98 -11.23
N ALA A 361 28.32 -48.19 -10.72
CA ALA A 361 28.04 -49.40 -11.47
C ALA A 361 26.55 -49.47 -11.82
N ARG A 362 26.23 -49.58 -13.12
CA ARG A 362 24.90 -49.97 -13.59
C ARG A 362 24.57 -51.38 -13.07
N PRO A 363 23.33 -51.69 -12.67
CA PRO A 363 22.96 -53.06 -12.35
C PRO A 363 22.88 -53.86 -13.65
N VAL A 364 23.87 -54.72 -13.88
CA VAL A 364 23.79 -55.77 -14.90
C VAL A 364 22.96 -56.90 -14.31
N GLY A 365 21.78 -57.13 -14.91
CA GLY A 365 20.93 -58.26 -14.55
C GLY A 365 21.64 -59.59 -14.81
N VAL A 366 21.80 -60.38 -13.75
CA VAL A 366 22.27 -61.76 -13.84
C VAL A 366 21.05 -62.63 -14.13
N VAL A 367 20.94 -63.12 -15.36
CA VAL A 367 20.04 -64.22 -15.72
C VAL A 367 20.77 -65.53 -15.40
N ALA A 368 20.30 -66.25 -14.39
CA ALA A 368 20.79 -67.57 -14.03
C ALA A 368 20.50 -68.60 -15.14
N ARG A 369 21.53 -69.36 -15.57
CA ARG A 369 21.36 -70.62 -16.30
C ARG A 369 21.34 -71.77 -15.29
N PRO A 370 20.44 -72.76 -15.41
CA PRO A 370 20.43 -73.92 -14.53
C PRO A 370 21.46 -74.97 -14.97
N ASP A 371 22.16 -75.53 -13.98
CA ASP A 371 23.15 -76.60 -14.11
C ASP A 371 22.49 -77.93 -14.54
N ALA A 372 23.16 -78.63 -15.46
CA ALA A 372 22.82 -79.96 -15.90
C ALA A 372 23.25 -81.00 -14.86
N GLY A 373 22.27 -81.75 -14.33
CA GLY A 373 22.51 -82.91 -13.48
C GLY A 373 23.04 -84.10 -14.27
N VAL A 374 24.15 -84.67 -13.80
CA VAL A 374 24.68 -85.97 -14.21
C VAL A 374 23.94 -87.07 -13.45
N VAL A 375 23.29 -87.97 -14.19
CA VAL A 375 22.72 -89.22 -13.67
C VAL A 375 23.74 -90.33 -13.93
N VAL A 376 24.22 -90.98 -12.87
CA VAL A 376 24.80 -92.32 -12.93
C VAL A 376 23.98 -93.20 -12.01
N ARG A 377 23.34 -94.23 -12.57
CA ARG A 377 22.78 -95.38 -11.85
C ARG A 377 23.65 -96.61 -12.15
N PRO A 378 23.67 -97.63 -11.27
CA PRO A 378 23.56 -99.01 -11.72
C PRO A 378 22.11 -99.36 -12.12
#